data_AF-A0A177EPC9-F1
#
_entry.id   AF-A0A177EPC9-F1
#
_cell.length_a   1.000
_cell.length_b   1.000
_cell.length_c   1.000
_cell.angle_alpha   90.00
_cell.angle_beta   90.00
_cell.angle_gamma   90.00
#
_symmetry.space_group_name_H-M   'P 1'
#
loop_
_entity.id
_entity.type
_entity.pdbx_description
1 polymer ?
#
loop_
_entity_poly.entity_id
_entity_poly.type
_entity_poly.pdbx_seq_one_letter_code
_entity_poly.pdbx_strand_id
1 'polypeptide(L)'
;MPLWLFHHTKDAFSIEDKEKIAKGMANIYTTFGLPGFFAHCQFVELDQGSFWSGGKQPDHHSCTIGIYHAAASIRNPEEGEMFLKALDDVLRPVLRPKDIRWESNVHETPPDLWRLQGMAVPGFGTELFKKWVERDGFTAQEEEDLLRQQGYFDDSRWKLPTF
;
A
#
# COMPACT_ATOMS: atom_id res chain seq x y z
N MET A 1 3.91 -2.46 -3.05
CA MET A 1 3.01 -1.31 -3.27
C MET A 1 1.65 -1.84 -3.67
N PRO A 2 0.95 -2.31 -2.65
CA PRO A 2 -0.14 -1.49 -2.15
C PRO A 2 0.29 -0.64 -0.96
N LEU A 3 -0.05 0.64 -0.99
CA LEU A 3 0.06 1.56 0.15
C LEU A 3 -1.35 2.02 0.51
N TRP A 4 -1.76 1.84 1.77
CA TRP A 4 -2.92 2.52 2.33
C TRP A 4 -2.44 3.66 3.22
N LEU A 5 -2.82 4.89 2.86
CA LEU A 5 -2.44 6.11 3.57
C LEU A 5 -3.67 6.73 4.23
N PHE A 6 -3.67 6.76 5.55
CA PHE A 6 -4.74 7.28 6.38
C PHE A 6 -4.35 8.68 6.86
N HIS A 7 -5.04 9.71 6.39
CA HIS A 7 -5.00 11.03 7.02
C HIS A 7 -6.19 11.16 7.94
N HIS A 8 -5.96 11.44 9.22
CA HIS A 8 -7.03 11.41 10.20
C HIS A 8 -6.92 12.52 11.24
N THR A 9 -8.06 12.90 11.81
CA THR A 9 -8.10 13.77 12.99
C THR A 9 -7.33 13.15 14.15
N LYS A 10 -6.73 14.01 14.99
CA LYS A 10 -6.08 13.62 16.24
C LYS A 10 -6.85 12.59 17.06
N ASP A 11 -6.11 11.63 17.63
CA ASP A 11 -6.59 10.57 18.53
C ASP A 11 -7.63 9.61 17.93
N ALA A 12 -7.87 9.63 16.60
CA ALA A 12 -8.87 8.78 15.97
C ALA A 12 -8.57 7.28 16.03
N PHE A 13 -7.29 6.87 16.11
CA PHE A 13 -6.87 5.47 16.06
C PHE A 13 -5.92 5.12 17.21
N SER A 14 -6.24 4.05 17.94
CA SER A 14 -5.30 3.45 18.89
C SER A 14 -4.22 2.63 18.16
N ILE A 15 -3.19 2.16 18.88
CA ILE A 15 -2.17 1.27 18.31
C ILE A 15 -2.80 -0.06 17.86
N GLU A 16 -3.72 -0.61 18.65
CA GLU A 16 -4.41 -1.86 18.37
C GLU A 16 -5.30 -1.74 17.11
N ASP A 17 -5.88 -0.57 16.88
CA ASP A 17 -6.64 -0.31 15.64
C ASP A 17 -5.74 -0.31 14.42
N LYS A 18 -4.60 0.38 14.51
CA LYS A 18 -3.61 0.45 13.44
C LYS A 18 -3.08 -0.95 13.11
N GLU A 19 -2.81 -1.76 14.13
CA GLU A 19 -2.38 -3.15 13.97
C GLU A 19 -3.44 -4.02 13.31
N LYS A 20 -4.72 -3.93 13.74
CA LYS A 20 -5.83 -4.68 13.14
C LYS A 20 -6.02 -4.33 11.67
N ILE A 21 -6.00 -3.04 11.32
CA ILE A 21 -6.12 -2.57 9.95
C ILE A 21 -4.92 -3.06 9.12
N ALA A 22 -3.69 -2.92 9.62
CA ALA A 22 -2.49 -3.36 8.90
C ALA A 22 -2.50 -4.87 8.62
N LYS A 23 -2.92 -5.69 9.59
CA LYS A 23 -3.08 -7.13 9.43
C LYS A 23 -4.17 -7.49 8.42
N GLY A 24 -5.35 -6.87 8.53
CA GLY A 24 -6.45 -7.09 7.59
C GLY A 24 -6.07 -6.70 6.16
N MET A 25 -5.43 -5.53 6.02
CA MET A 25 -4.93 -5.01 4.74
C MET A 25 -3.92 -5.98 4.11
N ALA A 26 -2.90 -6.42 4.85
CA ALA A 26 -1.93 -7.40 4.35
C ALA A 26 -2.61 -8.70 3.91
N ASN A 27 -3.59 -9.19 4.69
CA ASN A 27 -4.35 -10.40 4.37
C ASN A 27 -5.14 -10.30 3.06
N ILE A 28 -5.67 -9.13 2.69
CA ILE A 28 -6.31 -8.92 1.38
C ILE A 28 -5.31 -9.27 0.27
N TYR A 29 -4.13 -8.66 0.29
CA TYR A 29 -3.18 -8.79 -0.81
C TYR A 29 -2.50 -10.14 -0.86
N THR A 30 -2.24 -10.79 0.27
CA THR A 30 -1.72 -12.16 0.30
C THR A 30 -2.75 -13.16 -0.22
N THR A 31 -4.04 -12.95 0.05
CA THR A 31 -5.13 -13.74 -0.53
C THR A 31 -5.13 -13.67 -2.07
N PHE A 32 -4.76 -12.52 -2.65
CA PHE A 32 -4.64 -12.33 -4.10
C PHE A 32 -3.23 -12.59 -4.65
N GLY A 33 -2.35 -13.25 -3.90
CA GLY A 33 -1.07 -13.76 -4.39
C GLY A 33 0.07 -12.75 -4.43
N LEU A 34 -0.05 -11.61 -3.73
CA LEU A 34 1.10 -10.73 -3.47
C LEU A 34 1.78 -11.11 -2.16
N PRO A 35 3.11 -10.91 -2.04
CA PRO A 35 3.77 -11.08 -0.75
C PRO A 35 3.31 -9.98 0.23
N GLY A 36 3.17 -10.33 1.51
CA GLY A 36 2.77 -9.42 2.58
C GLY A 36 3.73 -8.25 2.77
N PHE A 37 5.03 -8.42 2.55
CA PHE A 37 6.01 -7.34 2.69
C PHE A 37 5.86 -6.23 1.62
N PHE A 38 5.04 -6.42 0.58
CA PHE A 38 4.67 -5.34 -0.35
C PHE A 38 3.61 -4.38 0.21
N ALA A 39 2.92 -4.78 1.27
CA ALA A 39 1.78 -4.09 1.83
C ALA A 39 2.21 -3.11 2.92
N HIS A 40 1.93 -1.82 2.69
CA HIS A 40 2.26 -0.76 3.65
C HIS A 40 0.99 -0.03 4.09
N CYS A 41 0.88 0.18 5.40
CA CYS A 41 -0.21 0.94 6.01
C CYS A 41 0.40 2.10 6.80
N GLN A 42 0.02 3.34 6.49
CA GLN A 42 0.57 4.54 7.11
C GLN A 42 -0.54 5.39 7.71
N PHE A 43 -0.36 5.84 8.94
CA PHE A 43 -1.31 6.67 9.68
C PHE A 43 -0.69 8.04 9.96
N VAL A 44 -1.21 9.06 9.30
CA VAL A 44 -0.81 10.46 9.44
C VAL A 44 -1.88 11.16 10.25
N GLU A 45 -1.53 11.42 11.51
CA GLU A 45 -2.37 12.22 12.39
C GLU A 45 -2.26 13.71 12.05
N LEU A 46 -3.40 14.36 11.93
CA LEU A 46 -3.51 15.78 11.66
C LEU A 46 -3.96 16.52 12.92
N ASP A 47 -3.19 17.53 13.30
CA ASP A 47 -3.50 18.42 14.42
C ASP A 47 -4.81 19.18 14.18
N GLN A 48 -5.36 19.73 15.28
CA GLN A 48 -6.56 20.56 15.23
C GLN A 48 -6.40 21.70 14.20
N GLY A 49 -7.40 21.87 13.34
CA GLY A 49 -7.39 22.86 12.27
C GLY A 49 -6.67 22.46 10.99
N SER A 50 -6.13 21.24 10.92
CA SER A 50 -5.53 20.69 9.69
C SER A 50 -6.46 19.74 8.92
N PHE A 51 -7.64 19.42 9.46
CA PHE A 51 -8.66 18.58 8.80
C PHE A 51 -9.96 19.37 8.64
N TRP A 52 -10.43 19.53 7.40
CA TRP A 52 -11.66 20.25 7.06
C TRP A 52 -12.50 19.39 6.11
N SER A 53 -13.79 19.26 6.41
CA SER A 53 -14.76 18.57 5.56
C SER A 53 -15.95 19.49 5.29
N GLY A 54 -16.36 19.62 4.02
CA GLY A 54 -17.42 20.54 3.61
C GLY A 54 -17.17 21.99 4.03
N GLY A 55 -15.91 22.42 4.13
CA GLY A 55 -15.51 23.76 4.56
C GLY A 55 -15.59 24.01 6.07
N LYS A 56 -15.74 22.97 6.91
CA LYS A 56 -15.82 23.09 8.37
C LYS A 56 -14.88 22.10 9.05
N GLN A 57 -14.46 22.44 10.27
CA GLN A 57 -13.81 21.45 11.13
C GLN A 57 -14.88 20.44 11.59
N PRO A 58 -14.63 19.13 11.43
CA PRO A 58 -15.57 18.13 11.90
C PRO A 58 -15.61 18.13 13.43
N ASP A 59 -16.80 17.90 14.00
CA ASP A 59 -17.04 17.70 15.43
C ASP A 59 -16.90 16.22 15.85
N HIS A 60 -16.50 15.37 14.92
CA HIS A 60 -16.29 13.93 15.06
C HIS A 60 -14.93 13.52 14.52
N HIS A 61 -14.44 12.35 14.93
CA HIS A 61 -13.26 11.78 14.31
C HIS A 61 -13.51 11.51 12.82
N SER A 62 -12.52 11.83 11.99
CA SER A 62 -12.61 11.74 10.54
C SER A 62 -11.32 11.20 9.94
N CYS A 63 -11.44 10.46 8.83
CA CYS A 63 -10.31 9.85 8.13
C CYS A 63 -10.52 9.89 6.61
N THR A 64 -9.50 10.25 5.84
CA THR A 64 -9.47 10.00 4.38
C THR A 64 -8.41 8.96 4.09
N ILE A 65 -8.71 8.02 3.19
CA ILE A 65 -7.85 6.87 2.90
C ILE A 65 -7.48 6.88 1.42
N GLY A 66 -6.20 7.16 1.14
CA GLY A 66 -5.63 6.99 -0.19
C GLY A 66 -5.06 5.59 -0.36
N ILE A 67 -5.56 4.84 -1.35
CA ILE A 67 -5.10 3.49 -1.66
C ILE A 67 -4.29 3.55 -2.96
N TYR A 68 -3.01 3.23 -2.91
CA TYR A 68 -2.11 3.31 -4.06
C TYR A 68 -1.68 1.92 -4.50
N HIS A 69 -2.01 1.53 -5.72
CA HIS A 69 -1.63 0.26 -6.32
C HIS A 69 -0.57 0.47 -7.40
N ALA A 70 0.54 -0.26 -7.29
CA ALA A 70 1.50 -0.43 -8.39
C ALA A 70 1.78 -1.91 -8.68
N ALA A 71 1.66 -2.77 -7.65
CA ALA A 71 1.80 -4.22 -7.76
C ALA A 71 0.47 -4.97 -7.91
N ALA A 72 -0.65 -4.23 -7.89
CA ALA A 72 -2.00 -4.73 -8.05
C ALA A 72 -2.68 -3.92 -9.17
N SER A 73 -3.68 -4.51 -9.81
CA SER A 73 -4.52 -3.79 -10.77
C SER A 73 -5.94 -4.34 -10.71
N ILE A 74 -6.92 -3.44 -10.68
CA ILE A 74 -8.35 -3.72 -10.79
C ILE A 74 -8.68 -3.77 -12.28
N ARG A 75 -8.82 -4.96 -12.84
CA ARG A 75 -8.90 -5.14 -14.30
C ARG A 75 -10.30 -4.95 -14.86
N ASN A 76 -11.31 -5.06 -14.00
CA ASN A 76 -12.72 -4.98 -14.37
C ASN A 76 -13.57 -4.58 -13.16
N PRO A 77 -14.84 -4.17 -13.37
CA PRO A 77 -15.73 -3.75 -12.29
C PRO A 77 -15.99 -4.81 -11.22
N GLU A 78 -15.98 -6.10 -11.56
CA GLU A 78 -16.22 -7.19 -10.60
C GLU A 78 -15.06 -7.31 -9.62
N GLU A 79 -13.81 -7.27 -10.11
CA GLU A 79 -12.62 -7.21 -9.26
C GLU A 79 -12.61 -5.96 -8.37
N GLY A 80 -13.08 -4.83 -8.90
CA GLY A 80 -13.21 -3.59 -8.15
C GLY A 80 -14.18 -3.75 -6.99
N GLU A 81 -15.37 -4.31 -7.25
CA GLU A 81 -16.37 -4.58 -6.22
C GLU A 81 -15.86 -5.59 -5.18
N MET A 82 -15.19 -6.65 -5.60
CA MET A 82 -14.57 -7.62 -4.68
C MET A 82 -13.54 -6.95 -3.77
N PHE A 83 -12.68 -6.10 -4.31
CA PHE A 83 -11.69 -5.36 -3.54
C PHE A 83 -12.36 -4.41 -2.53
N LEU A 84 -13.39 -3.67 -2.96
CA LEU A 84 -14.10 -2.73 -2.09
C LEU A 84 -14.85 -3.45 -0.94
N LYS A 85 -15.42 -4.62 -1.20
CA LYS A 85 -15.99 -5.45 -0.13
C LYS A 85 -14.93 -5.92 0.87
N ALA A 86 -13.79 -6.39 0.39
CA ALA A 86 -12.69 -6.80 1.26
C ALA A 86 -12.12 -5.63 2.07
N LEU A 87 -12.03 -4.44 1.47
CA LEU A 87 -11.69 -3.19 2.15
C LEU A 87 -12.68 -2.88 3.27
N ASP A 88 -13.98 -2.98 3.00
CA ASP A 88 -15.05 -2.77 3.99
C ASP A 88 -15.00 -3.79 5.14
N ASP A 89 -14.70 -5.06 4.85
CA ASP A 89 -14.55 -6.11 5.86
C ASP A 89 -13.39 -5.81 6.83
N VAL A 90 -12.35 -5.09 6.37
CA VAL A 90 -11.23 -4.65 7.23
C VAL A 90 -11.56 -3.37 7.99
N LEU A 91 -12.10 -2.36 7.31
CA LEU A 91 -12.25 -1.02 7.88
C LEU A 91 -13.47 -0.91 8.80
N ARG A 92 -14.63 -1.41 8.38
CA ARG A 92 -15.90 -1.18 9.09
C ARG A 92 -15.87 -1.68 10.53
N PRO A 93 -15.30 -2.86 10.85
CA PRO A 93 -15.21 -3.33 12.23
C PRO A 93 -14.36 -2.45 13.15
N VAL A 94 -13.42 -1.66 12.59
CA VAL A 94 -12.54 -0.79 13.37
C VAL A 94 -13.09 0.62 13.47
N LEU A 95 -13.53 1.20 12.34
CA LEU A 95 -13.91 2.60 12.23
C LEU A 95 -15.31 2.86 12.76
N ARG A 96 -16.28 1.99 12.43
CA ARG A 96 -17.69 2.26 12.74
C ARG A 96 -17.97 2.28 14.25
N PRO A 97 -17.48 1.33 15.07
CA PRO A 97 -17.72 1.36 16.52
C PRO A 97 -17.18 2.61 17.23
N LYS A 98 -16.27 3.35 16.60
CA LYS A 98 -15.68 4.59 17.12
C LYS A 98 -16.29 5.86 16.53
N ASP A 99 -17.35 5.73 15.74
CA ASP A 99 -17.98 6.81 14.97
C ASP A 99 -17.01 7.63 14.11
N ILE A 100 -15.89 7.02 13.69
CA ILE A 100 -14.99 7.64 12.72
C ILE A 100 -15.73 7.70 11.39
N ARG A 101 -15.76 8.88 10.76
CA ARG A 101 -16.28 9.06 9.41
C ARG A 101 -15.15 8.92 8.42
N TRP A 102 -15.34 8.13 7.36
CA TRP A 102 -14.28 7.90 6.40
C TRP A 102 -14.74 7.93 4.94
N GLU A 103 -13.78 8.25 4.09
CA GLU A 103 -13.85 8.16 2.64
C GLU A 103 -12.56 7.51 2.14
N SER A 104 -12.67 6.69 1.10
CA SER A 104 -11.53 5.99 0.50
C SER A 104 -11.58 6.06 -1.02
N ASN A 105 -10.41 6.17 -1.66
CA ASN A 105 -10.28 6.09 -3.11
C ASN A 105 -9.05 5.27 -3.51
N VAL A 106 -9.09 4.71 -4.71
CA VAL A 106 -8.01 3.89 -5.28
C VAL A 106 -7.33 4.67 -6.41
N HIS A 107 -6.01 4.67 -6.38
CA HIS A 107 -5.12 5.26 -7.37
C HIS A 107 -4.19 4.17 -7.91
N GLU A 108 -4.21 3.96 -9.22
CA GLU A 108 -3.34 2.98 -9.87
C GLU A 108 -2.21 3.69 -10.61
N THR A 109 -1.02 3.13 -10.51
CA THR A 109 0.19 3.62 -11.18
C THR A 109 0.81 2.52 -12.02
N PRO A 110 1.48 2.85 -13.14
CA PRO A 110 2.15 1.84 -13.95
C PRO A 110 3.23 1.09 -13.13
N PRO A 111 3.25 -0.25 -13.14
CA PRO A 111 4.24 -1.04 -12.40
C PRO A 111 5.68 -0.72 -12.81
N ASP A 112 5.90 -0.33 -14.07
CA ASP A 112 7.22 0.02 -14.61
C ASP A 112 7.85 1.24 -13.95
N LEU A 113 7.04 2.08 -13.29
CA LEU A 113 7.47 3.26 -12.52
C LEU A 113 7.65 2.98 -11.02
N TRP A 114 7.49 1.73 -10.60
CA TRP A 114 7.71 1.32 -9.21
C TRP A 114 9.03 0.57 -9.04
N ARG A 115 9.73 0.85 -7.94
CA ARG A 115 10.95 0.16 -7.51
C ARG A 115 10.84 -0.24 -6.05
N LEU A 116 11.47 -1.36 -5.71
CA LEU A 116 11.64 -1.87 -4.36
C LEU A 116 13.15 -1.89 -4.08
N GLN A 117 13.65 -1.15 -3.09
CA GLN A 117 15.10 -0.99 -2.87
C GLN A 117 15.89 -0.61 -4.16
N GLY A 118 15.27 0.16 -5.05
CA GLY A 118 15.88 0.57 -6.32
C GLY A 118 15.78 -0.46 -7.47
N MET A 119 15.43 -1.72 -7.20
CA MET A 119 15.20 -2.74 -8.23
C MET A 119 13.75 -2.76 -8.71
N ALA A 120 13.55 -3.05 -10.00
CA ALA A 120 12.30 -3.59 -10.49
C ALA A 120 12.10 -5.00 -9.89
N VAL A 121 10.88 -5.30 -9.48
CA VAL A 121 10.57 -6.61 -8.89
C VAL A 121 10.58 -7.71 -9.96
N PRO A 122 10.72 -8.99 -9.58
CA PRO A 122 10.53 -10.10 -10.50
C PRO A 122 9.19 -9.99 -11.22
N GLY A 123 9.14 -10.41 -12.48
CA GLY A 123 7.88 -10.47 -13.23
C GLY A 123 6.83 -11.28 -12.47
N PHE A 124 5.60 -10.77 -12.41
CA PHE A 124 4.49 -11.44 -11.74
C PHE A 124 4.29 -12.86 -12.30
N GLY A 125 4.15 -13.84 -11.40
CA GLY A 125 3.96 -15.25 -11.76
C GLY A 125 5.23 -16.03 -12.13
N THR A 126 6.40 -15.39 -12.19
CA THR A 126 7.68 -16.09 -12.35
C THR A 126 8.01 -16.96 -11.13
N GLU A 127 8.88 -17.96 -11.29
CA GLU A 127 9.31 -18.83 -10.18
C GLU A 127 9.98 -18.05 -9.04
N LEU A 128 10.75 -17.00 -9.36
CA LEU A 128 11.32 -16.13 -8.34
C LEU A 128 10.24 -15.35 -7.58
N PHE A 129 9.23 -14.84 -8.29
CA PHE A 129 8.10 -14.17 -7.65
C PHE A 129 7.32 -15.10 -6.71
N LYS A 130 7.06 -16.35 -7.12
CA LYS A 130 6.41 -17.36 -6.26
C LYS A 130 7.20 -17.61 -4.98
N LYS A 131 8.53 -17.73 -5.07
CA LYS A 131 9.41 -17.85 -3.88
C LYS A 131 9.30 -16.64 -2.96
N TRP A 132 9.18 -15.44 -3.51
CA TRP A 132 8.98 -14.22 -2.70
C TRP A 132 7.64 -14.24 -1.96
N VAL A 133 6.57 -14.72 -2.62
CA VAL A 133 5.24 -14.89 -2.00
C VAL A 133 5.30 -15.93 -0.87
N GLU A 134 5.88 -17.11 -1.13
CA GLU A 134 5.96 -18.19 -0.14
C GLU A 134 6.78 -17.81 1.10
N ARG A 135 7.90 -17.10 0.90
CA ARG A 135 8.79 -16.68 1.99
C ARG A 135 8.35 -15.38 2.67
N ASP A 136 7.43 -14.64 2.05
CA ASP A 136 7.12 -13.26 2.40
C ASP A 136 8.37 -12.36 2.50
N GLY A 137 9.23 -12.44 1.49
CA GLY A 137 10.48 -11.66 1.47
C GLY A 137 11.45 -12.07 0.37
N PHE A 138 12.55 -11.34 0.29
CA PHE A 138 13.65 -11.59 -0.65
C PHE A 138 15.00 -11.62 0.06
N THR A 139 15.98 -12.25 -0.58
CA THR A 139 17.36 -12.33 -0.07
C THR A 139 18.25 -11.27 -0.71
N ALA A 140 19.35 -10.93 -0.04
CA ALA A 140 20.36 -10.03 -0.60
C ALA A 140 20.93 -10.54 -1.93
N GLN A 141 21.07 -11.86 -2.12
CA GLN A 141 21.53 -12.42 -3.39
C GLN A 141 20.52 -12.18 -4.52
N GLU A 142 19.22 -12.40 -4.25
CA GLU A 142 18.18 -12.15 -5.25
C GLU A 142 18.07 -10.67 -5.61
N GLU A 143 18.26 -9.77 -4.64
CA GLU A 143 18.37 -8.32 -4.89
C GLU A 143 19.54 -8.00 -5.82
N GLU A 144 20.73 -8.49 -5.50
CA GLU A 144 21.94 -8.27 -6.31
C GLU A 144 21.78 -8.81 -7.74
N ASP A 145 21.22 -10.02 -7.88
CA ASP A 145 20.98 -10.67 -9.18
C ASP A 145 20.01 -9.84 -10.04
N LEU A 146 18.92 -9.34 -9.45
CA LEU A 146 17.95 -8.46 -10.14
C LEU A 146 18.58 -7.14 -10.56
N LEU A 147 19.37 -6.51 -9.68
CA LEU A 147 20.09 -5.27 -10.00
C LEU A 147 21.10 -5.49 -11.14
N ARG A 148 21.82 -6.62 -11.15
CA ARG A 148 22.73 -6.98 -12.26
C ARG A 148 21.97 -7.17 -13.56
N GLN A 149 20.86 -7.91 -13.55
CA GLN A 149 20.01 -8.11 -14.74
C GLN A 149 19.47 -6.79 -15.29
N GLN A 150 19.18 -5.83 -14.42
CA GLN A 150 18.65 -4.51 -14.78
C GLN A 150 19.74 -3.51 -15.18
N GLY A 151 21.00 -3.94 -15.28
CA GLY A 151 22.11 -3.09 -15.69
C GLY A 151 22.51 -2.04 -14.66
N TYR A 152 22.14 -2.20 -13.38
CA TYR A 152 22.47 -1.22 -12.33
C TYR A 152 23.99 -1.03 -12.16
N PHE A 153 24.75 -2.12 -12.31
CA PHE A 153 26.21 -2.14 -12.24
C PHE A 153 26.90 -1.94 -13.59
N ASP A 154 26.15 -1.67 -14.67
CA ASP A 154 26.72 -1.35 -15.97
C ASP A 154 27.29 0.07 -15.94
N ASP A 155 28.61 0.19 -16.12
CA ASP A 155 29.29 1.48 -16.11
C ASP A 155 28.90 2.40 -17.27
N SER A 156 28.38 1.83 -18.36
CA SER A 156 27.89 2.55 -19.54
C SER A 156 26.47 3.08 -19.38
N ARG A 157 25.76 2.71 -18.30
CA ARG A 157 24.40 3.19 -18.06
C ARG A 157 24.37 4.71 -17.96
N TRP A 158 23.25 5.30 -18.37
CA TRP A 158 23.04 6.72 -18.16
C TRP A 158 23.18 7.06 -16.67
N LYS A 159 24.06 8.01 -16.36
CA LYS A 159 24.32 8.51 -15.02
C LYS A 159 23.82 9.96 -14.97
N LEU A 160 23.17 10.32 -13.85
CA LEU A 160 22.85 11.71 -13.57
C LEU A 160 24.12 12.55 -13.71
N PRO A 161 24.11 13.67 -14.46
CA PRO A 161 25.23 14.60 -14.44
C PRO A 161 25.50 15.00 -12.99
N THR A 162 26.75 14.89 -12.54
CA THR A 162 27.16 15.36 -11.21
C THR A 162 26.91 16.86 -11.14
N PHE A 163 26.13 17.30 -10.16
CA PHE A 163 25.96 18.71 -9.80
C PHE A 163 27.07 19.14 -8.84
#